data_AF-A0A6J6F9M7-F1
#
_entry.id   AF-A0A6J6F9M7-F1
#
_cell.length_a   1.000
_cell.length_b   1.000
_cell.length_c   1.000
_cell.angle_alpha   90.00
_cell.angle_beta   90.00
_cell.angle_gamma   90.00
#
_symmetry.space_group_name_H-M   'P 1'
#
loop_
_entity.id
_entity.type
_entity.pdbx_description
1 polymer ?
#
loop_
_entity_poly.entity_id
_entity_poly.type
_entity_poly.pdbx_seq_one_letter_code
_entity_poly.pdbx_strand_id
1 'polypeptide(L)' 'MVVLDNLFNSPAESLNRVANLAGRSPVFVMSDIRDRAALDRLFTEYSVDAVFHFAGLKAVS' A
#
# COMPACT_ATOMS: atom_id res chain seq x y z
N MET A 1 6.25 -3.45 7.56
CA MET A 1 6.03 -2.97 6.18
C MET A 1 4.54 -2.93 5.96
N VAL A 2 4.01 -1.74 5.72
CA VAL A 2 2.58 -1.50 5.48
C VAL A 2 2.41 -1.12 4.02
N VAL A 3 1.43 -1.71 3.34
CA VAL A 3 1.06 -1.38 1.97
C VAL A 3 -0.38 -0.88 1.98
N LEU A 4 -0.59 0.33 1.48
CA LEU A 4 -1.92 0.92 1.26
C LEU A 4 -2.18 0.98 -0.24
N ASP A 5 -3.23 0.31 -0.72
CA ASP A 5 -3.67 0.32 -2.12
C ASP A 5 -5.19 0.07 -2.17
N ASN A 6 -5.89 0.64 -3.15
CA ASN A 6 -7.32 0.44 -3.37
C ASN A 6 -7.61 -0.67 -4.40
N LEU A 7 -6.58 -1.35 -4.91
CA LEU A 7 -6.59 -2.40 -5.92
C LEU A 7 -7.24 -2.02 -7.25
N PHE A 8 -7.53 -0.74 -7.48
CA PHE A 8 -8.23 -0.28 -8.67
C PHE A 8 -7.41 -0.52 -9.95
N ASN A 9 -6.09 -0.43 -9.86
CA ASN A 9 -5.17 -0.62 -10.98
C ASN A 9 -4.02 -1.59 -10.66
N SER A 10 -4.15 -2.36 -9.58
CA SER A 10 -3.10 -3.23 -9.06
C SER A 10 -3.65 -4.65 -8.89
N PRO A 11 -3.08 -5.67 -9.56
CA PRO A 11 -3.48 -7.05 -9.32
C PRO A 11 -3.01 -7.47 -7.92
N ALA A 12 -3.85 -8.17 -7.16
CA ALA A 12 -3.51 -8.68 -5.83
C ALA A 12 -2.24 -9.54 -5.81
N GLU A 13 -1.89 -10.18 -6.94
CA GLU A 13 -0.66 -10.93 -7.15
C GLU A 13 0.61 -10.10 -6.91
N SER A 14 0.56 -8.78 -7.08
CA SER A 14 1.67 -7.89 -6.76
C SER A 14 2.07 -7.94 -5.28
N LEU A 15 1.09 -8.09 -4.37
CA LEU A 15 1.34 -8.25 -2.93
C LEU A 15 2.06 -9.57 -2.64
N ASN A 16 1.68 -10.65 -3.33
CA ASN A 16 2.34 -11.96 -3.20
C ASN A 16 3.81 -11.88 -3.64
N ARG A 17 4.08 -11.20 -4.77
CA ARG A 17 5.46 -10.98 -5.24
C ARG A 17 6.28 -10.18 -4.23
N VAL A 18 5.72 -9.10 -3.69
CA VAL A 18 6.38 -8.29 -2.66
C VAL A 18 6.65 -9.11 -1.39
N ALA A 19 5.69 -9.94 -0.95
CA ALA A 19 5.86 -10.81 0.21
C ALA A 19 7.00 -11.82 0.03
N ASN A 20 7.07 -12.45 -1.16
CA ASN A 20 8.14 -13.39 -1.50
C ASN A 20 9.52 -12.72 -1.53
N LEU A 21 9.63 -11.54 -2.17
CA LEU A 21 10.89 -10.79 -2.25
C LEU A 21 11.36 -10.27 -0.88
N ALA A 22 10.42 -9.84 -0.03
CA ALA A 22 10.73 -9.35 1.30
C ALA A 22 10.92 -10.47 2.34
N GLY A 23 10.61 -11.73 2.00
CA GLY A 23 10.61 -12.87 2.93
C GLY A 23 9.58 -12.75 4.06
N ARG A 24 8.60 -11.84 3.93
CA ARG A 24 7.54 -11.59 4.92
C ARG A 24 6.32 -10.96 4.27
N SER A 25 5.14 -11.33 4.73
CA SER A 25 3.90 -10.71 4.25
C SER A 25 3.76 -9.27 4.79
N PRO A 26 3.51 -8.27 3.92
CA PRO A 26 3.16 -6.94 4.38
C PRO A 26 1.82 -6.92 5.10
N VAL A 27 1.64 -5.95 5.99
CA VAL A 27 0.30 -5.55 6.43
C VAL A 27 -0.35 -4.82 5.26
N PHE A 28 -1.51 -5.30 4.81
CA PHE A 28 -2.25 -4.70 3.71
C PHE A 28 -3.44 -3.90 4.23
N VAL A 29 -3.50 -2.63 3.88
CA VAL A 29 -4.61 -1.73 4.20
C VAL A 29 -5.31 -1.37 2.89
N MET A 30 -6.52 -1.90 2.70
CA MET A 30 -7.33 -1.58 1.53
C MET A 30 -8.01 -0.22 1.72
N SER A 31 -7.44 0.83 1.15
CA SER A 31 -8.00 2.18 1.21
C SER A 31 -7.48 3.04 0.06
N ASP A 32 -8.15 4.17 -0.21
CA ASP A 32 -7.69 5.17 -1.16
C ASP A 32 -6.73 6.13 -0.48
N ILE A 33 -5.61 6.46 -1.13
CA ILE A 33 -4.63 7.41 -0.58
C ILE A 33 -5.19 8.84 -0.40
N ARG A 34 -6.34 9.15 -1.01
CA ARG A 34 -7.04 10.42 -0.82
C ARG A 34 -7.93 10.42 0.43
N ASP A 35 -8.17 9.27 1.06
CA ASP A 35 -8.90 9.19 2.32
C ASP A 35 -7.98 9.61 3.49
N ARG A 36 -8.08 10.89 3.84
CA ARG A 36 -7.33 11.47 4.95
C ARG A 36 -7.62 10.78 6.29
N ALA A 37 -8.87 10.40 6.56
CA ALA A 37 -9.22 9.77 7.82
C ALA A 37 -8.60 8.36 7.94
N ALA A 38 -8.53 7.63 6.82
CA ALA A 38 -7.84 6.35 6.77
C ALA A 38 -6.31 6.51 6.94
N LEU A 39 -5.71 7.52 6.30
CA LEU A 39 -4.29 7.83 6.49
C LEU A 39 -3.96 8.22 7.92
N ASP A 40 -4.76 9.09 8.54
CA ASP A 40 -4.54 9.53 9.93
C ASP A 40 -4.55 8.32 10.90
N ARG A 41 -5.49 7.39 10.70
CA ARG A 41 -5.54 6.12 11.45
C ARG A 41 -4.30 5.26 11.19
N LEU A 42 -3.89 5.09 9.94
CA LEU A 42 -2.73 4.30 9.56
C LEU A 42 -1.45 4.84 10.21
N PHE A 43 -1.20 6.15 10.14
CA PHE A 43 -0.02 6.75 10.75
C PHE A 43 -0.06 6.76 12.28
N THR A 44 -1.24 6.62 12.89
CA THR A 44 -1.39 6.45 14.35
C THR A 44 -1.15 5.01 14.78
N GLU A 45 -1.61 4.03 13.98
CA GLU A 45 -1.55 2.61 14.29
C GLU A 45 -0.17 2.00 14.00
N TYR A 46 0.53 2.51 12.98
CA TYR A 46 1.83 2.00 12.55
C TYR A 46 2.92 3.06 12.66
N SER A 47 4.04 2.70 13.28
CA SER A 47 5.26 3.52 13.22
C SER A 47 5.83 3.48 11.80
N VAL A 48 5.75 4.60 11.09
CA VAL A 48 6.25 4.75 9.71
C VAL A 48 7.50 5.63 9.70
N ASP A 49 8.66 5.02 9.49
CA ASP A 49 9.94 5.73 9.42
C ASP A 49 10.18 6.39 8.05
N ALA A 50 9.61 5.80 6.99
CA ALA A 50 9.75 6.28 5.61
C ALA A 50 8.55 5.87 4.76
N VAL A 51 8.20 6.71 3.77
CA VAL A 51 7.10 6.48 2.83
C VAL A 51 7.64 6.44 1.40
N PHE A 52 7.28 5.39 0.67
CA PHE A 52 7.49 5.31 -0.77
C PHE A 52 6.14 5.41 -1.49
N HIS A 53 5.88 6.53 -2.16
CA HIS A 53 4.58 6.81 -2.79
C HIS A 53 4.58 6.43 -4.27
N PHE A 54 4.03 5.25 -4.58
CA PHE A 54 3.89 4.74 -5.96
C PHE A 54 2.45 4.76 -6.48
N ALA A 55 1.51 5.29 -5.68
CA ALA A 55 0.09 5.42 -6.05
C ALA A 55 -0.10 6.56 -7.06
N GLY A 56 0.27 6.32 -8.32
CA GLY A 56 -0.05 7.16 -9.46
C GLY A 56 -0.81 6.34 -10.49
N LEU A 57 -1.79 6.93 -11.17
CA LEU A 57 -2.42 6.32 -12.34
C LEU A 57 -1.32 5.86 -13.31
N LYS A 58 -1.12 4.55 -13.43
CA LYS A 58 -0.34 3.99 -14.52
C LYS A 58 -1.25 4.07 -15.74
N ALA A 59 -1.19 5.19 -16.46
CA ALA A 59 -1.62 5.23 -17.85
C ALA A 59 -0.66 4.33 -18.62
N VAL A 60 -0.97 3.04 -18.65
CA VAL A 60 -0.35 2.12 -19.60
C VAL A 60 -1.10 2.37 -20.91
N SER A 61 -0.56 3.26 -21.74
CA SER A 61 -0.84 3.30 -23.18
C SER A 61 -0.25 2.08 -23.86
#